data_AF-A0A6S8VVC1-F1
#
_entry.id   AF-A0A6S8VVC1-F1
#
_cell.length_a   1.000
_cell.length_b   1.000
_cell.length_c   1.000
_cell.angle_alpha   90.00
_cell.angle_beta   90.00
_cell.angle_gamma   90.00
#
_symmetry.space_group_name_H-M   'P 1'
#
loop_
_entity.id
_entity.type
_entity.pdbx_description
1 polymer ?
#
loop_
_entity_poly.entity_id
_entity_poly.type
_entity_poly.pdbx_seq_one_letter_code
_entity_poly.pdbx_strand_id
1 'polypeptide(L)'
;MTLIVTNHPIRVLEVLTCVRLLVEFFFHAGMATLGIAAWMKKLDLKGGSFNAAKDVQSSLHYVGSPLQCSKGCAVPEQVGQFPLHSGASVACAYLEHVIYAGEEPAILHMELATTLLDQVKLFAAVDPVMVHLYRTRLRNFLRYSDKYECNFLLSRLPGGFLHEKALILSQLAAHSAVLDVYALKLSDDNLAEIYSSTIWLAAKNMPQIVKSDEVESALDIYVRLARRYASRAHTGKCLQPLEHAVDVIRRNFRRIHPLNAIECCPENVSMTLCSNLVKDLLHFTESERRAAIVKRNLLRVQYADLKHEGTQRQLIRYYKLLSVPRLEALGKILRSLQPVVLEEFREGIHCCHVACVGYLFESHLVLQFHVTNKPNGQRIKSVHVHAKSLGNVEDYIHDGEVMLKLLTCNSTGHCYVLFRRLPTRKTANSLACKLRFSVTTDIGDLRVPTEQLQEISLKDIDVQFSPPTNYT
;
A
#
# COMPACT_ATOMS: atom_id res chain seq x y z
N MET A 1 -46.12 25.89 -6.90
CA MET A 1 -45.86 27.06 -6.07
C MET A 1 -44.95 27.98 -6.86
N THR A 2 -45.52 29.02 -7.48
CA THR A 2 -44.80 29.99 -8.32
C THR A 2 -44.24 31.08 -7.42
N LEU A 3 -42.92 31.17 -7.30
CA LEU A 3 -42.27 32.32 -6.67
C LEU A 3 -42.33 33.50 -7.65
N ILE A 4 -43.27 34.41 -7.41
CA ILE A 4 -43.30 35.70 -8.10
C ILE A 4 -42.28 36.59 -7.38
N VAL A 5 -41.09 36.74 -7.97
CA VAL A 5 -40.11 37.74 -7.53
C VAL A 5 -40.50 39.07 -8.16
N THR A 6 -41.08 39.97 -7.35
CA THR A 6 -41.32 41.36 -7.72
C THR A 6 -40.02 42.17 -7.64
N ASN A 7 -39.94 43.22 -8.46
CA ASN A 7 -38.78 44.08 -8.77
C ASN A 7 -38.12 44.78 -7.56
N HIS A 8 -37.45 44.05 -6.66
CA HIS A 8 -36.52 44.64 -5.69
C HIS A 8 -35.27 43.77 -5.49
N PRO A 9 -34.10 44.39 -5.20
CA PRO A 9 -32.82 43.71 -5.10
C PRO A 9 -32.78 42.95 -3.75
N ILE A 10 -33.37 41.77 -3.73
CA ILE A 10 -33.32 40.87 -2.57
C ILE A 10 -31.87 40.39 -2.45
N ARG A 11 -31.26 40.72 -1.30
CA ARG A 11 -29.86 40.42 -0.98
C ARG A 11 -29.66 38.92 -0.99
N VAL A 12 -28.69 38.43 -1.77
CA VAL A 12 -28.41 37.00 -1.97
C VAL A 12 -28.04 36.23 -0.70
N LEU A 13 -27.74 36.92 0.40
CA LEU A 13 -27.64 36.29 1.72
C LEU A 13 -28.96 35.63 2.15
N GLU A 14 -30.11 36.23 1.82
CA GLU A 14 -31.44 35.69 2.11
C GLU A 14 -31.80 34.53 1.19
N VAL A 15 -31.34 34.52 -0.06
CA VAL A 15 -31.58 33.39 -0.99
C VAL A 15 -30.72 32.19 -0.60
N LEU A 16 -29.46 32.37 -0.19
CA LEU A 16 -28.59 31.29 0.27
C LEU A 16 -28.99 30.74 1.65
N THR A 17 -29.43 31.60 2.58
CA THR A 17 -30.01 31.14 3.85
C THR A 17 -31.37 30.49 3.65
N CYS A 18 -32.23 31.00 2.77
CA CYS A 18 -33.47 30.31 2.40
C CYS A 18 -33.19 28.98 1.71
N VAL A 19 -32.20 28.87 0.81
CA VAL A 19 -31.83 27.60 0.18
C VAL A 19 -31.24 26.63 1.20
N ARG A 20 -30.42 27.08 2.15
CA ARG A 20 -29.91 26.26 3.25
C ARG A 20 -31.03 25.78 4.19
N LEU A 21 -31.93 26.68 4.58
CA LEU A 21 -33.11 26.35 5.40
C LEU A 21 -34.10 25.45 4.65
N LEU A 22 -34.28 25.63 3.34
CA LEU A 22 -35.11 24.77 2.50
C LEU A 22 -34.47 23.40 2.31
N VAL A 23 -33.15 23.32 2.14
CA VAL A 23 -32.42 22.05 2.06
C VAL A 23 -32.51 21.30 3.39
N GLU A 24 -32.32 21.98 4.53
CA GLU A 24 -32.51 21.40 5.87
C GLU A 24 -33.98 20.98 6.10
N PHE A 25 -34.94 21.79 5.65
CA PHE A 25 -36.36 21.48 5.70
C PHE A 25 -36.73 20.27 4.84
N PHE A 26 -36.23 20.17 3.61
CA PHE A 26 -36.50 19.03 2.71
C PHE A 26 -35.78 17.75 3.16
N PHE A 27 -34.61 17.87 3.77
CA PHE A 27 -33.91 16.76 4.43
C PHE A 27 -34.70 16.25 5.64
N HIS A 28 -35.26 17.14 6.46
CA HIS A 28 -36.19 16.77 7.54
C HIS A 28 -37.56 16.29 7.06
N ALA A 29 -38.02 16.70 5.87
CA ALA A 29 -39.26 16.26 5.25
C ALA A 29 -39.15 14.90 4.51
N GLY A 30 -37.99 14.23 4.55
CA GLY A 30 -37.79 12.91 3.96
C GLY A 30 -37.75 12.90 2.42
N MET A 31 -37.50 14.04 1.78
CA MET A 31 -37.35 14.10 0.32
C MET A 31 -35.98 13.52 -0.10
N ALA A 32 -36.00 12.61 -1.07
CA ALA A 32 -34.75 12.10 -1.67
C ALA A 32 -33.94 13.25 -2.30
N THR A 33 -32.62 13.19 -2.19
CA THR A 33 -31.67 14.21 -2.70
C THR A 33 -31.84 14.49 -4.20
N LEU A 34 -32.22 13.48 -4.99
CA LEU A 34 -32.61 13.63 -6.39
C LEU A 34 -33.87 14.49 -6.59
N GLY A 35 -34.86 14.35 -5.70
CA GLY A 35 -36.09 15.15 -5.71
C GLY A 35 -35.82 16.62 -5.39
N ILE A 36 -34.88 16.88 -4.49
CA ILE A 36 -34.42 18.23 -4.15
C ILE A 36 -33.71 18.88 -5.35
N ALA A 37 -32.79 18.16 -5.99
CA ALA A 37 -32.09 18.65 -7.19
C ALA A 37 -33.07 18.89 -8.37
N ALA A 38 -34.03 18.00 -8.60
CA ALA A 38 -35.04 18.15 -9.64
C ALA A 38 -35.99 19.33 -9.37
N TRP A 39 -36.32 19.58 -8.11
CA TRP A 39 -37.08 20.76 -7.70
C TRP A 39 -36.28 22.05 -7.92
N MET A 40 -35.00 22.07 -7.55
CA MET A 40 -34.11 23.22 -7.77
C MET A 40 -33.95 23.58 -9.25
N LYS A 41 -33.90 22.59 -10.15
CA LYS A 41 -33.86 22.83 -11.61
C LYS A 41 -35.13 23.51 -12.14
N LYS A 42 -36.28 23.28 -11.50
CA LYS A 42 -37.58 23.89 -11.86
C LYS A 42 -37.78 25.28 -11.28
N LEU A 43 -36.84 25.76 -10.44
CA LEU A 43 -36.84 27.15 -9.99
C LEU A 43 -36.42 28.04 -11.15
N ASP A 44 -37.42 28.59 -11.85
CA ASP A 44 -37.23 29.75 -12.72
C ASP A 44 -36.89 30.96 -11.85
N LEU A 45 -35.61 31.17 -11.62
CA LEU A 45 -35.10 32.49 -11.26
C LEU A 45 -35.28 33.35 -12.51
N LYS A 46 -36.40 34.07 -12.62
CA LYS A 46 -36.63 35.05 -13.69
C LYS A 46 -35.55 36.13 -13.63
N GLY A 47 -34.42 35.91 -14.29
CA GLY A 47 -33.53 36.96 -14.74
C GLY A 47 -34.07 37.48 -16.06
N GLY A 48 -34.56 38.72 -16.07
CA GLY A 48 -34.90 39.41 -17.31
C GLY A 48 -33.72 39.40 -18.29
N SER A 49 -34.04 39.40 -19.58
CA SER A 49 -33.16 39.64 -20.72
C SER A 49 -31.73 40.08 -20.35
N PHE A 50 -30.79 39.16 -20.32
CA PHE A 50 -29.36 39.45 -20.15
C PHE A 50 -28.86 40.23 -21.38
N ASN A 51 -28.79 41.55 -21.28
CA ASN A 51 -28.01 42.36 -22.23
C ASN A 51 -26.51 42.13 -21.92
N ALA A 52 -25.89 41.25 -22.71
CA ALA A 52 -24.60 40.61 -22.47
C ALA A 52 -23.33 41.51 -22.44
N ALA A 53 -23.46 42.84 -22.26
CA ALA A 53 -22.29 43.73 -22.33
C ALA A 53 -22.07 44.65 -21.12
N LYS A 54 -23.03 44.80 -20.18
CA LYS A 54 -22.89 45.78 -19.08
C LYS A 54 -23.11 45.24 -17.66
N ASP A 55 -23.77 44.10 -17.49
CA ASP A 55 -24.19 43.64 -16.14
C ASP A 55 -23.39 42.46 -15.57
N VAL A 56 -22.32 42.02 -16.25
CA VAL A 56 -21.51 40.86 -15.82
C VAL A 56 -20.74 41.13 -14.52
N GLN A 57 -20.54 42.39 -14.11
CA GLN A 57 -19.72 42.72 -12.93
C GLN A 57 -20.50 43.07 -11.66
N SER A 58 -21.80 43.38 -11.72
CA SER A 58 -22.52 44.00 -10.59
C SER A 58 -23.51 43.08 -9.86
N SER A 59 -23.79 41.87 -10.34
CA SER A 59 -24.85 41.02 -9.72
C SER A 59 -24.57 39.51 -9.71
N LEU A 60 -23.32 39.08 -9.90
CA LEU A 60 -22.96 37.66 -9.77
C LEU A 60 -22.49 37.40 -8.34
N HIS A 61 -23.27 36.59 -7.62
CA HIS A 61 -22.87 36.09 -6.30
C HIS A 61 -22.20 34.73 -6.45
N TYR A 62 -21.11 34.59 -5.71
CA TYR A 62 -20.16 33.51 -5.89
C TYR A 62 -20.08 32.62 -4.66
N VAL A 63 -20.12 31.31 -4.87
CA VAL A 63 -19.82 30.33 -3.82
C VAL A 63 -18.30 30.11 -3.77
N GLY A 64 -17.70 30.31 -2.60
CA GLY A 64 -16.32 29.89 -2.33
C GLY A 64 -16.24 28.36 -2.27
N SER A 65 -15.16 27.79 -2.78
CA SER A 65 -14.91 26.34 -2.83
C SER A 65 -15.14 25.66 -1.48
N PRO A 66 -16.03 24.65 -1.35
CA PRO A 66 -15.98 23.75 -0.22
C PRO A 66 -14.73 22.88 -0.37
N LEU A 67 -13.75 23.17 0.48
CA LEU A 67 -12.45 22.53 0.55
C LEU A 67 -12.54 21.22 1.36
N GLN A 68 -11.71 20.26 0.94
CA GLN A 68 -11.30 19.00 1.57
C GLN A 68 -12.03 17.71 1.14
N CYS A 69 -11.27 16.89 0.41
CA CYS A 69 -11.56 15.48 0.12
C CYS A 69 -10.94 14.59 1.19
N SER A 70 -11.65 13.56 1.64
CA SER A 70 -11.21 12.57 2.65
C SER A 70 -10.12 11.60 2.16
N LYS A 71 -9.74 11.66 0.88
CA LYS A 71 -8.58 10.94 0.33
C LYS A 71 -7.47 11.91 0.00
N GLY A 72 -6.72 12.38 1.01
CA GLY A 72 -5.34 12.92 1.00
C GLY A 72 -4.68 13.53 -0.26
N CYS A 73 -5.43 14.00 -1.25
CA CYS A 73 -4.93 14.53 -2.52
C CYS A 73 -5.21 16.03 -2.56
N ALA A 74 -4.13 16.81 -2.65
CA ALA A 74 -4.19 18.26 -2.75
C ALA A 74 -5.10 18.70 -3.92
N VAL A 75 -6.01 19.64 -3.63
CA VAL A 75 -6.87 20.27 -4.63
C VAL A 75 -6.03 21.28 -5.43
N PRO A 76 -6.11 21.35 -6.76
CA PRO A 76 -5.47 22.41 -7.52
C PRO A 76 -6.14 23.76 -7.22
N GLU A 77 -5.30 24.74 -6.87
CA GLU A 77 -5.54 26.08 -6.31
C GLU A 77 -6.45 27.06 -7.08
N GLN A 78 -7.23 26.68 -8.08
CA GLN A 78 -7.91 27.65 -8.94
C GLN A 78 -9.34 27.27 -9.34
N VAL A 79 -10.23 27.04 -8.37
CA VAL A 79 -11.67 27.15 -8.65
C VAL A 79 -12.15 28.51 -8.16
N GLY A 80 -12.09 29.47 -9.08
CA GLY A 80 -12.72 30.76 -8.88
C GLY A 80 -14.20 30.61 -8.51
N GLN A 81 -14.62 31.49 -7.62
CA GLN A 81 -15.96 32.03 -7.47
C GLN A 81 -16.96 31.58 -8.58
N PHE A 82 -17.97 30.76 -8.23
CA PHE A 82 -18.96 30.24 -9.19
C PHE A 82 -20.31 30.99 -9.13
N PRO A 83 -20.77 31.57 -10.25
CA PRO A 83 -21.96 32.41 -10.27
C PRO A 83 -23.25 31.58 -10.15
N LEU A 84 -24.08 31.93 -9.18
CA LEU A 84 -25.42 31.35 -9.00
C LEU A 84 -26.45 32.10 -9.87
N HIS A 85 -26.43 31.86 -11.18
CA HIS A 85 -27.28 32.59 -12.14
C HIS A 85 -28.59 31.86 -12.49
N SER A 86 -28.77 30.59 -12.12
CA SER A 86 -29.97 29.79 -12.44
C SER A 86 -30.27 28.72 -11.39
N GLY A 87 -31.51 28.21 -11.34
CA GLY A 87 -31.87 27.06 -10.50
C GLY A 87 -31.00 25.82 -10.76
N ALA A 88 -30.51 25.65 -11.99
CA ALA A 88 -29.55 24.60 -12.35
C ALA A 88 -28.14 24.84 -11.78
N SER A 89 -27.67 26.09 -11.69
CA SER A 89 -26.39 26.42 -11.05
C SER A 89 -26.42 26.14 -9.54
N VAL A 90 -27.55 26.40 -8.89
CA VAL A 90 -27.78 26.06 -7.47
C VAL A 90 -27.83 24.55 -7.27
N ALA A 91 -28.52 23.84 -8.17
CA ALA A 91 -28.54 22.37 -8.16
C ALA A 91 -27.14 21.77 -8.32
N CYS A 92 -26.28 22.33 -9.20
CA CYS A 92 -24.89 21.88 -9.35
C CYS A 92 -24.08 22.07 -8.06
N ALA A 93 -24.17 23.24 -7.43
CA ALA A 93 -23.44 23.53 -6.19
C ALA A 93 -23.93 22.65 -5.01
N TYR A 94 -25.23 22.37 -4.94
CA TYR A 94 -25.81 21.45 -3.96
C TYR A 94 -25.35 20.01 -4.19
N LEU A 95 -25.44 19.51 -5.42
CA LEU A 95 -25.00 18.15 -5.78
C LEU A 95 -23.50 17.97 -5.57
N GLU A 96 -22.67 18.97 -5.90
CA GLU A 96 -21.23 18.94 -5.56
C GLU A 96 -21.02 18.79 -4.05
N HIS A 97 -21.67 19.62 -3.24
CA HIS A 97 -21.55 19.54 -1.78
C HIS A 97 -21.98 18.18 -1.23
N VAL A 98 -23.10 17.62 -1.71
CA VAL A 98 -23.62 16.31 -1.28
C VAL A 98 -22.66 15.17 -1.67
N ILE A 99 -22.10 15.21 -2.88
CA ILE A 99 -21.13 14.22 -3.36
C ILE A 99 -19.83 14.30 -2.53
N TYR A 100 -19.35 15.51 -2.21
CA TYR A 100 -18.16 15.69 -1.38
C TYR A 100 -18.39 15.36 0.11
N ALA A 101 -19.62 15.51 0.61
CA ALA A 101 -20.00 15.13 1.98
C ALA A 101 -20.08 13.61 2.20
N GLY A 102 -19.98 12.80 1.14
CA GLY A 102 -19.83 11.34 1.23
C GLY A 102 -21.06 10.52 0.88
N GLU A 103 -22.09 11.09 0.24
CA GLU A 103 -23.20 10.27 -0.28
C GLU A 103 -22.79 9.51 -1.55
N GLU A 104 -23.00 8.19 -1.53
CA GLU A 104 -22.43 7.24 -2.50
C GLU A 104 -23.25 6.89 -3.77
N PRO A 105 -24.53 7.26 -3.97
CA PRO A 105 -25.30 6.69 -5.07
C PRO A 105 -24.81 7.22 -6.43
N ALA A 106 -24.47 6.29 -7.34
CA ALA A 106 -24.03 6.58 -8.72
C ALA A 106 -25.01 7.48 -9.49
N ILE A 107 -26.28 7.47 -9.12
CA ILE A 107 -27.35 8.28 -9.73
C ILE A 107 -27.11 9.78 -9.47
N LEU A 108 -26.60 10.18 -8.31
CA LEU A 108 -26.30 11.59 -8.00
C LEU A 108 -25.09 12.09 -8.80
N HIS A 109 -24.05 11.26 -8.93
CA HIS A 109 -22.90 11.53 -9.78
C HIS A 109 -23.33 11.72 -11.24
N MET A 110 -24.28 10.90 -11.70
CA MET A 110 -24.83 11.00 -13.04
C MET A 110 -25.65 12.27 -13.24
N GLU A 111 -26.51 12.61 -12.27
CA GLU A 111 -27.35 13.80 -12.33
C GLU A 111 -26.51 15.09 -12.32
N LEU A 112 -25.41 15.12 -11.58
CA LEU A 112 -24.45 16.22 -11.64
C LEU A 112 -23.83 16.31 -13.06
N ALA A 113 -23.33 15.21 -13.59
CA ALA A 113 -22.68 15.20 -14.91
C ALA A 113 -23.64 15.65 -16.02
N THR A 114 -24.90 15.19 -16.00
CA THR A 114 -25.92 15.60 -16.96
C THR A 114 -26.29 17.08 -16.80
N THR A 115 -26.41 17.59 -15.57
CA THR A 115 -26.66 19.03 -15.35
C THR A 115 -25.56 19.91 -15.89
N LEU A 116 -24.30 19.56 -15.65
CA LEU A 116 -23.16 20.32 -16.13
C LEU A 116 -23.13 20.32 -17.66
N LEU A 117 -23.38 19.16 -18.29
CA LEU A 117 -23.47 19.05 -19.75
C LEU A 117 -24.64 19.85 -20.34
N ASP A 118 -25.79 19.85 -19.69
CA ASP A 118 -26.96 20.58 -20.17
C ASP A 118 -26.75 22.10 -20.04
N GLN A 119 -26.09 22.59 -18.98
CA GLN A 119 -25.68 24.00 -18.89
C GLN A 119 -24.65 24.37 -19.96
N VAL A 120 -23.66 23.50 -20.21
CA VAL A 120 -22.68 23.73 -21.29
C VAL A 120 -23.35 23.86 -22.65
N LYS A 121 -24.39 23.06 -22.94
CA LYS A 121 -25.15 23.15 -24.21
C LYS A 121 -25.97 24.43 -24.29
N LEU A 122 -26.56 24.88 -23.19
CA LEU A 122 -27.36 26.12 -23.15
C LEU A 122 -26.50 27.36 -23.36
N PHE A 123 -25.32 27.42 -22.74
CA PHE A 123 -24.42 28.58 -22.85
C PHE A 123 -23.49 28.54 -24.08
N ALA A 124 -23.46 27.43 -24.82
CA ALA A 124 -22.58 27.23 -25.99
C ALA A 124 -22.65 28.37 -27.02
N ALA A 125 -23.83 28.98 -27.20
CA ALA A 125 -24.05 30.07 -28.14
C ALA A 125 -24.13 31.46 -27.46
N VAL A 126 -24.21 31.52 -26.13
CA VAL A 126 -24.57 32.73 -25.38
C VAL A 126 -23.36 33.38 -24.73
N ASP A 127 -22.52 32.60 -24.04
CA ASP A 127 -21.37 33.14 -23.31
C ASP A 127 -20.21 32.13 -23.23
N PRO A 128 -19.07 32.39 -23.89
CA PRO A 128 -17.91 31.50 -23.86
C PRO A 128 -17.24 31.39 -22.48
N VAL A 129 -17.36 32.41 -21.61
CA VAL A 129 -16.77 32.41 -20.26
C VAL A 129 -17.49 31.41 -19.36
N MET A 130 -18.83 31.40 -19.44
CA MET A 130 -19.66 30.46 -18.71
C MET A 130 -19.45 29.01 -19.18
N VAL A 131 -19.30 28.80 -20.48
CA VAL A 131 -18.97 27.49 -21.05
C VAL A 131 -17.62 27.00 -20.51
N HIS A 132 -16.60 27.86 -20.45
CA HIS A 132 -15.30 27.50 -19.89
C HIS A 132 -15.39 27.10 -18.41
N LEU A 133 -16.15 27.85 -17.61
CA LEU A 133 -16.31 27.58 -16.18
C LEU A 133 -17.01 26.23 -15.91
N TYR A 134 -18.14 25.98 -16.56
CA TYR A 134 -18.85 24.71 -16.46
C TYR A 134 -18.02 23.53 -16.97
N ARG A 135 -17.25 23.75 -18.05
CA ARG A 135 -16.33 22.75 -18.62
C ARG A 135 -15.20 22.42 -17.65
N THR A 136 -14.61 23.41 -16.99
CA THR A 136 -13.55 23.19 -15.98
C THR A 136 -14.09 22.42 -14.78
N ARG A 137 -15.30 22.72 -14.31
CA ARG A 137 -15.96 21.94 -13.24
C ARG A 137 -16.25 20.50 -13.67
N LEU A 138 -16.75 20.30 -14.89
CA LEU A 138 -16.96 18.97 -15.43
C LEU A 138 -15.65 18.16 -15.50
N ARG A 139 -14.55 18.77 -15.94
CA ARG A 139 -13.23 18.11 -15.94
C ARG A 139 -12.77 17.72 -14.55
N ASN A 140 -12.94 18.61 -13.57
CA ASN A 140 -12.59 18.31 -12.18
C ASN A 140 -13.43 17.15 -11.66
N PHE A 141 -14.75 17.20 -11.87
CA PHE A 141 -15.64 16.10 -11.49
C PHE A 141 -15.24 14.75 -12.11
N LEU A 142 -14.96 14.72 -13.42
CA LEU A 142 -14.56 13.50 -14.14
C LEU A 142 -13.20 12.93 -13.68
N ARG A 143 -12.33 13.75 -13.07
CA ARG A 143 -11.05 13.32 -12.49
C ARG A 143 -11.21 12.72 -11.10
N TYR A 144 -12.19 13.17 -10.33
CA TYR A 144 -12.35 12.77 -8.92
C TYR A 144 -13.40 11.69 -8.70
N SER A 145 -14.36 11.57 -9.61
CA SER A 145 -15.45 10.60 -9.50
C SER A 145 -15.16 9.36 -10.34
N ASP A 146 -15.36 8.18 -9.75
CA ASP A 146 -15.28 6.89 -10.44
C ASP A 146 -16.67 6.21 -10.57
N LYS A 147 -17.74 6.87 -10.11
CA LYS A 147 -19.08 6.27 -9.91
C LYS A 147 -20.10 6.65 -10.99
N TYR A 148 -19.66 7.03 -12.19
CA TYR A 148 -20.55 7.47 -13.28
C TYR A 148 -20.63 6.47 -14.44
N GLU A 149 -21.76 6.46 -15.15
CA GLU A 149 -21.95 5.60 -16.32
C GLU A 149 -21.24 6.16 -17.56
N CYS A 150 -20.05 5.62 -17.83
CA CYS A 150 -19.17 6.07 -18.91
C CYS A 150 -19.84 5.98 -20.31
N ASN A 151 -20.55 4.89 -20.60
CA ASN A 151 -21.17 4.67 -21.92
C ASN A 151 -22.28 5.69 -22.22
N PHE A 152 -23.07 6.08 -21.22
CA PHE A 152 -24.12 7.08 -21.39
C PHE A 152 -23.54 8.49 -21.53
N LEU A 153 -22.51 8.85 -20.76
CA LEU A 153 -21.88 10.16 -20.90
C LEU A 153 -21.18 10.32 -22.26
N LEU A 154 -20.58 9.26 -22.80
CA LEU A 154 -19.97 9.28 -24.13
C LEU A 154 -20.97 9.55 -25.25
N SER A 155 -22.22 9.09 -25.15
CA SER A 155 -23.25 9.33 -26.17
C SER A 155 -23.82 10.75 -26.14
N ARG A 156 -23.85 11.40 -24.96
CA ARG A 156 -24.39 12.77 -24.79
C ARG A 156 -23.36 13.88 -25.02
N LEU A 157 -22.07 13.55 -25.07
CA LEU A 157 -20.97 14.50 -25.22
C LEU A 157 -20.93 15.13 -26.63
N PRO A 158 -20.84 16.47 -26.76
CA PRO A 158 -20.67 17.11 -28.05
C PRO A 158 -19.28 16.83 -28.65
N GLY A 159 -19.17 16.83 -29.99
CA GLY A 159 -17.95 16.43 -30.70
C GLY A 159 -16.69 17.25 -30.39
N GLY A 160 -16.82 18.51 -29.96
CA GLY A 160 -15.70 19.38 -29.58
C GLY A 160 -15.10 19.13 -28.19
N PHE A 161 -15.69 18.22 -27.40
CA PHE A 161 -15.28 17.94 -26.01
C PHE A 161 -14.27 16.80 -25.93
N LEU A 162 -13.15 16.98 -26.64
CA LEU A 162 -12.13 15.95 -26.81
C LEU A 162 -11.42 15.60 -25.49
N HIS A 163 -11.06 16.59 -24.67
CA HIS A 163 -10.38 16.32 -23.38
C HIS A 163 -11.29 15.57 -22.40
N GLU A 164 -12.56 15.96 -22.32
CA GLU A 164 -13.56 15.33 -21.46
C GLU A 164 -13.85 13.89 -21.91
N LYS A 165 -13.91 13.67 -23.24
CA LYS A 165 -14.02 12.33 -23.83
C LYS A 165 -12.83 11.46 -23.46
N ALA A 166 -11.62 12.00 -23.48
CA ALA A 166 -10.41 11.26 -23.10
C ALA A 166 -10.41 10.87 -21.61
N LEU A 167 -10.91 11.72 -20.72
CA LEU A 167 -11.07 11.40 -19.30
C LEU A 167 -12.04 10.23 -19.08
N ILE A 168 -13.19 10.22 -19.76
CA ILE A 168 -14.14 9.10 -19.64
C ILE A 168 -13.57 7.81 -20.22
N LEU A 169 -12.90 7.88 -21.37
CA LEU A 169 -12.24 6.72 -21.96
C LEU A 169 -11.11 6.16 -21.07
N SER A 170 -10.49 7.02 -20.26
CA SER A 170 -9.45 6.57 -19.32
C SER A 170 -10.01 5.70 -18.19
N GLN A 171 -11.24 5.95 -17.75
CA GLN A 171 -11.94 5.13 -16.75
C GLN A 171 -12.41 3.80 -17.33
N LEU A 172 -12.69 3.74 -18.63
CA LEU A 172 -13.02 2.50 -19.35
C LEU A 172 -11.78 1.64 -19.68
N ALA A 173 -10.59 1.99 -19.17
CA ALA A 173 -9.31 1.35 -19.51
C ALA A 173 -9.00 1.30 -21.03
N ALA A 174 -9.67 2.12 -21.84
CA ALA A 174 -9.50 2.18 -23.28
C ALA A 174 -8.28 3.03 -23.67
N HIS A 175 -7.09 2.65 -23.19
CA HIS A 175 -5.86 3.45 -23.29
C HIS A 175 -5.50 3.84 -24.73
N SER A 176 -5.69 2.97 -25.71
CA SER A 176 -5.44 3.27 -27.12
C SER A 176 -6.30 4.43 -27.63
N ALA A 177 -7.59 4.44 -27.27
CA ALA A 177 -8.53 5.48 -27.67
C ALA A 177 -8.25 6.82 -26.96
N VAL A 178 -7.76 6.79 -25.72
CA VAL A 178 -7.31 8.00 -25.00
C VAL A 178 -6.13 8.64 -25.70
N LEU A 179 -5.11 7.85 -26.04
CA LEU A 179 -3.93 8.32 -26.74
C LEU A 179 -4.28 8.87 -28.14
N ASP A 180 -5.24 8.26 -28.84
CA ASP A 180 -5.74 8.79 -30.12
C ASP A 180 -6.34 10.20 -29.96
N VAL A 181 -7.05 10.44 -28.87
CA VAL A 181 -7.64 11.75 -28.61
C VAL A 181 -6.57 12.77 -28.24
N TYR A 182 -5.61 12.45 -27.36
CA TYR A 182 -4.57 13.40 -26.96
C TYR A 182 -3.53 13.64 -28.06
N ALA A 183 -2.96 12.58 -28.63
CA ALA A 183 -1.85 12.67 -29.58
C ALA A 183 -2.29 13.04 -31.01
N LEU A 184 -3.45 12.56 -31.49
CA LEU A 184 -3.90 12.82 -32.86
C LEU A 184 -4.91 13.96 -32.95
N LYS A 185 -5.95 13.97 -32.11
CA LYS A 185 -7.05 14.95 -32.25
C LYS A 185 -6.75 16.28 -31.56
N LEU A 186 -6.21 16.25 -30.36
CA LEU A 186 -5.84 17.46 -29.60
C LEU A 186 -4.43 17.95 -29.92
N SER A 187 -3.55 17.07 -30.42
CA SER A 187 -2.15 17.40 -30.69
C SER A 187 -1.41 17.98 -29.47
N ASP A 188 -1.81 17.56 -28.26
CA ASP A 188 -1.22 18.01 -26.99
C ASP A 188 -0.32 16.91 -26.42
N ASP A 189 0.97 17.02 -26.74
CA ASP A 189 1.97 16.01 -26.41
C ASP A 189 2.24 15.92 -24.90
N ASN A 190 2.15 17.05 -24.20
CA ASN A 190 2.36 17.11 -22.75
C ASN A 190 1.27 16.33 -22.00
N LEU A 191 0.01 16.48 -22.39
CA LEU A 191 -1.09 15.73 -21.78
C LEU A 191 -0.98 14.22 -22.05
N ALA A 192 -0.53 13.83 -23.23
CA ALA A 192 -0.31 12.42 -23.58
C ALA A 192 0.83 11.81 -22.74
N GLU A 193 1.94 12.52 -22.57
CA GLU A 193 3.06 12.07 -21.71
C GLU A 193 2.64 11.98 -20.24
N ILE A 194 1.95 13.00 -19.69
CA ILE A 194 1.47 12.97 -18.31
C ILE A 194 0.55 11.77 -18.10
N TYR A 195 -0.41 11.54 -18.99
CA TYR A 195 -1.30 10.38 -18.92
C TYR A 195 -0.53 9.06 -18.98
N SER A 196 0.43 8.94 -19.90
CA SER A 196 1.25 7.73 -19.99
C SER A 196 2.07 7.46 -18.73
N SER A 197 2.54 8.51 -18.06
CA SER A 197 3.29 8.41 -16.81
C SER A 197 2.44 7.96 -15.63
N THR A 198 1.21 8.46 -15.51
CA THR A 198 0.32 8.10 -14.40
C THR A 198 -0.12 6.64 -14.51
N ILE A 199 -0.50 6.20 -15.70
CA ILE A 199 -0.93 4.81 -15.89
C ILE A 199 0.24 3.83 -15.75
N TRP A 200 1.42 4.16 -16.28
CA TRP A 200 2.59 3.29 -16.13
C TRP A 200 3.02 3.15 -14.66
N LEU A 201 2.97 4.25 -13.87
CA LEU A 201 3.26 4.21 -12.44
C LEU A 201 2.22 3.38 -11.68
N ALA A 202 0.93 3.53 -12.02
CA ALA A 202 -0.14 2.73 -11.44
C ALA A 202 0.07 1.22 -11.73
N ALA A 203 0.39 0.87 -12.98
CA ALA A 203 0.66 -0.51 -13.39
C ALA A 203 1.90 -1.11 -12.71
N LYS A 204 2.98 -0.33 -12.55
CA LYS A 204 4.21 -0.77 -11.88
C LYS A 204 4.00 -1.06 -10.38
N ASN A 205 3.14 -0.28 -9.72
CA ASN A 205 2.89 -0.40 -8.29
C ASN A 205 1.83 -1.47 -7.95
N MET A 206 1.18 -2.06 -8.95
CA MET A 206 0.25 -3.18 -8.73
C MET A 206 1.01 -4.46 -8.32
N PRO A 207 0.48 -5.24 -7.34
CA PRO A 207 1.09 -6.49 -6.92
C PRO A 207 1.10 -7.52 -8.06
N GLN A 208 2.24 -8.20 -8.24
CA GLN A 208 2.53 -9.13 -9.36
C GLN A 208 1.59 -10.36 -9.47
N ILE A 209 0.68 -10.55 -8.51
CA ILE A 209 -0.25 -11.68 -8.44
C ILE A 209 -1.42 -11.51 -9.43
N VAL A 210 -1.72 -10.27 -9.85
CA VAL A 210 -2.78 -9.96 -10.81
C VAL A 210 -2.16 -9.53 -12.15
N LYS A 211 -1.53 -10.47 -12.85
CA LYS A 211 -1.20 -10.26 -14.27
C LYS A 211 -2.46 -10.53 -15.10
N SER A 212 -3.36 -9.56 -15.17
CA SER A 212 -4.41 -9.54 -16.19
C SER A 212 -3.88 -8.88 -17.47
N ASP A 213 -4.50 -9.20 -18.61
CA ASP A 213 -4.18 -8.61 -19.93
C ASP A 213 -4.23 -7.06 -19.91
N GLU A 214 -5.00 -6.47 -19.00
CA GLU A 214 -5.11 -5.03 -18.77
C GLU A 214 -3.81 -4.42 -18.22
N VAL A 215 -3.09 -5.14 -17.37
CA VAL A 215 -1.82 -4.68 -16.78
C VAL A 215 -0.69 -4.74 -17.81
N GLU A 216 -0.64 -5.78 -18.64
CA GLU A 216 0.32 -5.86 -19.75
C GLU A 216 0.04 -4.76 -20.78
N SER A 217 -1.23 -4.54 -21.09
CA SER A 217 -1.71 -3.43 -21.91
C SER A 217 -1.30 -2.06 -21.36
N ALA A 218 -1.24 -1.90 -20.03
CA ALA A 218 -0.81 -0.68 -19.37
C ALA A 218 0.72 -0.49 -19.34
N LEU A 219 1.50 -1.57 -19.35
CA LEU A 219 2.97 -1.49 -19.41
C LEU A 219 3.46 -1.07 -20.81
N ASP A 220 2.74 -1.44 -21.87
CA ASP A 220 3.03 -1.08 -23.26
C ASP A 220 2.49 0.30 -23.68
N ILE A 221 2.09 1.16 -22.74
CA ILE A 221 1.49 2.47 -23.09
C ILE A 221 2.44 3.38 -23.86
N TYR A 222 3.73 3.43 -23.50
CA TYR A 222 4.71 4.26 -24.22
C TYR A 222 5.00 3.75 -25.63
N VAL A 223 4.95 2.42 -25.82
CA VAL A 223 5.05 1.75 -27.12
C VAL A 223 3.88 2.18 -28.02
N ARG A 224 2.67 2.19 -27.47
CA ARG A 224 1.47 2.66 -28.18
C ARG A 224 1.52 4.14 -28.50
N LEU A 225 1.96 4.97 -27.54
CA LEU A 225 2.13 6.42 -27.75
C LEU A 225 3.10 6.69 -28.90
N ALA A 226 4.26 6.03 -28.92
CA ALA A 226 5.23 6.16 -30.00
C ALA A 226 4.65 5.73 -31.36
N ARG A 227 3.89 4.62 -31.43
CA ARG A 227 3.19 4.19 -32.66
C ARG A 227 2.18 5.23 -33.14
N ARG A 228 1.47 5.91 -32.23
CA ARG A 228 0.52 6.98 -32.59
C ARG A 228 1.22 8.23 -33.10
N TYR A 229 2.35 8.60 -32.51
CA TYR A 229 3.17 9.70 -33.05
C TYR A 229 3.76 9.36 -34.43
N ALA A 230 4.21 8.13 -34.64
CA ALA A 230 4.62 7.64 -35.94
C ALA A 230 3.46 7.69 -36.96
N SER A 231 2.24 7.31 -36.55
CA SER A 231 1.04 7.36 -37.41
C SER A 231 0.66 8.79 -37.81
N ARG A 232 0.90 9.79 -36.94
CA ARG A 232 0.67 11.22 -37.21
C ARG A 232 1.55 11.77 -38.33
N ALA A 233 2.75 11.20 -38.52
CA ALA A 233 3.66 11.62 -39.59
C ALA A 233 3.11 11.29 -41.00
N HIS A 234 2.22 10.32 -41.13
CA HIS A 234 1.64 9.94 -42.43
C HIS A 234 0.50 10.85 -42.91
N THR A 235 -0.11 11.64 -42.02
CA THR A 235 -1.26 12.51 -42.34
C THR A 235 -0.88 13.98 -42.54
N GLY A 236 0.35 14.38 -42.21
CA GLY A 236 0.85 15.75 -42.35
C GLY A 236 2.27 15.80 -42.92
N LYS A 237 2.55 16.79 -43.76
CA LYS A 237 3.82 17.00 -44.50
C LYS A 237 5.05 17.35 -43.63
N CYS A 238 5.10 16.98 -42.35
CA CYS A 238 6.14 17.41 -41.42
C CYS A 238 6.85 16.20 -40.79
N LEU A 239 8.19 16.19 -40.79
CA LEU A 239 9.07 15.16 -40.20
C LEU A 239 9.16 15.23 -38.66
N GLN A 240 8.73 16.34 -38.07
CA GLN A 240 8.78 16.58 -36.62
C GLN A 240 8.06 15.54 -35.74
N PRO A 241 6.92 14.93 -36.14
CA PRO A 241 6.25 13.88 -35.35
C PRO A 241 7.07 12.59 -35.26
N LEU A 242 7.94 12.32 -36.24
CA LEU A 242 8.78 11.13 -36.29
C LEU A 242 9.96 11.24 -35.32
N GLU A 243 10.62 12.39 -35.34
CA GLU A 243 11.68 12.74 -34.39
C GLU A 243 11.13 12.76 -32.95
N HIS A 244 9.92 13.29 -32.77
CA HIS A 244 9.26 13.29 -31.48
C HIS A 244 8.93 11.87 -30.98
N ALA A 245 8.48 10.95 -31.85
CA ALA A 245 8.26 9.55 -31.49
C ALA A 245 9.56 8.87 -31.01
N VAL A 246 10.67 9.12 -31.71
CA VAL A 246 12.00 8.61 -31.35
C VAL A 246 12.48 9.21 -30.02
N ASP A 247 12.25 10.50 -29.78
CA ASP A 247 12.60 11.17 -28.53
C ASP A 247 11.80 10.66 -27.32
N VAL A 248 10.51 10.38 -27.51
CA VAL A 248 9.65 9.79 -26.47
C VAL A 248 10.15 8.40 -26.09
N ILE A 249 10.56 7.59 -27.06
CA ILE A 249 11.19 6.28 -26.80
C ILE A 249 12.51 6.49 -26.02
N ARG A 250 13.34 7.44 -26.45
CA ARG A 250 14.64 7.72 -25.82
C ARG A 250 14.53 8.15 -24.37
N ARG A 251 13.60 9.05 -24.05
CA ARG A 251 13.37 9.53 -22.68
C ARG A 251 12.82 8.43 -21.77
N ASN A 252 12.11 7.45 -22.32
CA ASN A 252 11.40 6.43 -21.57
C ASN A 252 12.00 5.01 -21.69
N PHE A 253 13.27 4.85 -22.06
CA PHE A 253 13.91 3.53 -22.21
C PHE A 253 13.81 2.62 -20.99
N ARG A 254 13.83 3.19 -19.77
CA ARG A 254 13.67 2.42 -18.53
C ARG A 254 12.25 1.85 -18.33
N ARG A 255 11.29 2.36 -19.09
CA ARG A 255 9.86 2.06 -18.97
C ARG A 255 9.35 1.16 -20.10
N ILE A 256 10.18 0.91 -21.13
CA ILE A 256 9.82 0.20 -22.36
C ILE A 256 10.68 -1.07 -22.47
N HIS A 257 10.09 -2.17 -22.93
CA HIS A 257 10.85 -3.36 -23.28
C HIS A 257 11.71 -3.12 -24.54
N PRO A 258 13.01 -3.44 -24.56
CA PRO A 258 13.91 -3.07 -25.64
C PRO A 258 13.50 -3.63 -27.01
N LEU A 259 12.89 -4.81 -27.07
CA LEU A 259 12.39 -5.39 -28.32
C LEU A 259 11.19 -4.59 -28.87
N ASN A 260 10.24 -4.23 -28.00
CA ASN A 260 9.06 -3.46 -28.37
C ASN A 260 9.44 -2.05 -28.86
N ALA A 261 10.52 -1.47 -28.32
CA ALA A 261 11.06 -0.19 -28.78
C ALA A 261 11.58 -0.26 -30.23
N ILE A 262 12.25 -1.34 -30.60
CA ILE A 262 12.78 -1.56 -31.95
C ILE A 262 11.62 -1.81 -32.93
N GLU A 263 10.66 -2.65 -32.56
CA GLU A 263 9.47 -2.93 -33.39
C GLU A 263 8.61 -1.68 -33.64
N CYS A 264 8.67 -0.69 -32.75
CA CYS A 264 7.93 0.57 -32.92
C CYS A 264 8.65 1.61 -33.75
N CYS A 265 9.90 1.35 -34.17
CA CYS A 265 10.62 2.30 -35.01
C CYS A 265 9.90 2.42 -36.37
N PRO A 266 9.49 3.62 -36.78
CA PRO A 266 8.81 3.80 -38.05
C PRO A 266 9.72 3.44 -39.23
N GLU A 267 9.12 2.88 -40.29
CA GLU A 267 9.84 2.42 -41.49
C GLU A 267 10.52 3.55 -42.29
N ASN A 268 10.14 4.82 -42.05
CA ASN A 268 10.62 6.00 -42.77
C ASN A 268 11.63 6.88 -41.99
N VAL A 269 12.32 6.33 -40.98
CA VAL A 269 13.27 7.09 -40.15
C VAL A 269 14.65 7.16 -40.81
N SER A 270 15.36 8.29 -40.64
CA SER A 270 16.74 8.42 -41.08
C SER A 270 17.65 7.40 -40.34
N MET A 271 18.51 6.71 -41.11
CA MET A 271 19.42 5.68 -40.57
C MET A 271 20.30 6.19 -39.42
N THR A 272 20.59 7.49 -39.38
CA THR A 272 21.37 8.13 -38.32
C THR A 272 20.63 8.14 -36.98
N LEU A 273 19.33 8.48 -36.97
CA LEU A 273 18.51 8.46 -35.76
C LEU A 273 18.34 7.04 -35.20
N CYS A 274 18.07 6.07 -36.07
CA CYS A 274 18.01 4.65 -35.68
C CYS A 274 19.34 4.17 -35.08
N SER A 275 20.48 4.51 -35.70
CA SER A 275 21.79 4.10 -35.20
C SER A 275 22.09 4.65 -33.80
N ASN A 276 21.67 5.88 -33.52
CA ASN A 276 21.85 6.50 -32.21
C ASN A 276 20.90 5.90 -31.18
N LEU A 277 19.63 5.64 -31.54
CA LEU A 277 18.67 4.98 -30.67
C LEU A 277 19.12 3.57 -30.29
N VAL A 278 19.64 2.79 -31.24
CA VAL A 278 20.16 1.44 -30.97
C VAL A 278 21.40 1.50 -30.08
N LYS A 279 22.32 2.45 -30.31
CA LYS A 279 23.47 2.66 -29.41
C LYS A 279 23.02 2.95 -27.98
N ASP A 280 22.06 3.86 -27.80
CA ASP A 280 21.53 4.21 -26.48
C ASP A 280 20.86 3.01 -25.81
N LEU A 281 20.07 2.23 -26.55
CA LEU A 281 19.46 0.99 -26.07
C LEU A 281 20.50 -0.05 -25.67
N LEU A 282 21.55 -0.24 -26.47
CA LEU A 282 22.65 -1.17 -26.15
C LEU A 282 23.40 -0.73 -24.90
N HIS A 283 23.72 0.57 -24.77
CA HIS A 283 24.35 1.09 -23.57
C HIS A 283 23.47 0.90 -22.33
N PHE A 284 22.16 1.12 -22.46
CA PHE A 284 21.22 0.91 -21.37
C PHE A 284 21.14 -0.57 -20.95
N THR A 285 20.92 -1.48 -21.90
CA THR A 285 20.83 -2.94 -21.62
C THR A 285 22.12 -3.50 -21.02
N GLU A 286 23.28 -3.06 -21.52
CA GLU A 286 24.58 -3.39 -20.93
C GLU A 286 24.74 -2.84 -19.51
N SER A 287 24.27 -1.62 -19.25
CA SER A 287 24.33 -1.02 -17.91
C SER A 287 23.47 -1.79 -16.90
N GLU A 288 22.25 -2.19 -17.28
CA GLU A 288 21.35 -3.02 -16.48
C GLU A 288 21.95 -4.40 -16.20
N ARG A 289 22.54 -5.03 -17.23
CA ARG A 289 23.25 -6.31 -17.10
C ARG A 289 24.41 -6.19 -16.10
N ARG A 290 25.24 -5.15 -16.21
CA ARG A 290 26.36 -4.91 -15.27
C ARG A 290 25.85 -4.68 -13.84
N ALA A 291 24.80 -3.88 -13.66
CA ALA A 291 24.20 -3.64 -12.35
C ALA A 291 23.64 -4.94 -11.74
N ALA A 292 22.99 -5.79 -12.53
CA ALA A 292 22.49 -7.08 -12.09
C ALA A 292 23.61 -8.03 -11.66
N ILE A 293 24.73 -8.07 -12.40
CA ILE A 293 25.92 -8.85 -12.03
C ILE A 293 26.52 -8.35 -10.71
N VAL A 294 26.66 -7.02 -10.56
CA VAL A 294 27.15 -6.41 -9.31
C VAL A 294 26.24 -6.77 -8.14
N LYS A 295 24.92 -6.59 -8.29
CA LYS A 295 23.94 -6.95 -7.26
C LYS A 295 24.03 -8.43 -6.87
N ARG A 296 24.15 -9.33 -7.85
CA ARG A 296 24.33 -10.77 -7.60
C ARG A 296 25.62 -11.05 -6.81
N ASN A 297 26.71 -10.38 -7.16
CA ASN A 297 27.98 -10.55 -6.45
C ASN A 297 27.92 -10.00 -5.02
N LEU A 298 27.30 -8.84 -4.81
CA LEU A 298 27.08 -8.28 -3.48
C LEU A 298 26.24 -9.20 -2.59
N LEU A 299 25.15 -9.76 -3.13
CA LEU A 299 24.31 -10.72 -2.40
C LEU A 299 25.08 -12.01 -2.06
N ARG A 300 25.97 -12.46 -2.94
CA ARG A 300 26.83 -13.62 -2.67
C ARG A 300 27.83 -13.34 -1.54
N VAL A 301 28.43 -12.16 -1.52
CA VAL A 301 29.33 -11.73 -0.43
C VAL A 301 28.55 -11.66 0.88
N GLN A 302 27.41 -10.98 0.90
CA GLN A 302 26.56 -10.89 2.09
C GLN A 302 26.13 -12.27 2.61
N TYR A 303 25.79 -13.19 1.71
CA TYR A 303 25.46 -14.57 2.10
C TYR A 303 26.67 -15.30 2.71
N ALA A 304 27.87 -15.13 2.15
CA ALA A 304 29.09 -15.72 2.69
C ALA A 304 29.40 -15.15 4.09
N ASP A 305 29.27 -13.84 4.28
CA ASP A 305 29.48 -13.17 5.56
C ASP A 305 28.50 -13.67 6.62
N LEU A 306 27.20 -13.71 6.29
CA LEU A 306 26.17 -14.23 7.19
C LEU A 306 26.38 -15.70 7.53
N LYS A 307 26.85 -16.50 6.57
CA LYS A 307 27.21 -17.90 6.81
C LYS A 307 28.41 -18.00 7.76
N HIS A 308 29.45 -17.21 7.55
CA HIS A 308 30.61 -17.15 8.44
C HIS A 308 30.21 -16.72 9.86
N GLU A 309 29.44 -15.65 10.02
CA GLU A 309 28.91 -15.21 11.32
C GLU A 309 28.08 -16.32 11.99
N GLY A 310 27.22 -16.99 11.22
CA GLY A 310 26.44 -18.13 11.70
C GLY A 310 27.32 -19.24 12.26
N THR A 311 28.36 -19.63 11.52
CA THR A 311 29.33 -20.66 11.96
C THR A 311 30.12 -20.23 13.19
N GLN A 312 30.57 -18.96 13.26
CA GLN A 312 31.28 -18.44 14.42
C GLN A 312 30.40 -18.45 15.68
N ARG A 313 29.14 -18.02 15.57
CA ARG A 313 28.19 -18.06 16.69
C ARG A 313 27.92 -19.50 17.14
N GLN A 314 27.85 -20.47 16.21
CA GLN A 314 27.72 -21.89 16.55
C GLN A 314 28.95 -22.41 17.30
N LEU A 315 30.17 -22.08 16.86
CA LEU A 315 31.40 -22.47 17.53
C LEU A 315 31.51 -21.87 18.94
N ILE A 316 31.19 -20.58 19.12
CA ILE A 316 31.18 -19.94 20.44
C ILE A 316 30.21 -20.65 21.39
N ARG A 317 29.01 -21.02 20.90
CA ARG A 317 28.05 -21.79 21.70
C ARG A 317 28.60 -23.17 22.07
N TYR A 318 29.22 -23.86 21.12
CA TYR A 318 29.85 -25.16 21.34
C TYR A 318 30.92 -25.11 22.44
N TYR A 319 31.86 -24.16 22.38
CA TYR A 319 32.90 -24.02 23.40
C TYR A 319 32.34 -23.60 24.76
N LYS A 320 31.31 -22.75 24.82
CA LYS A 320 30.63 -22.41 26.07
C LYS A 320 30.00 -23.63 26.73
N LEU A 321 29.44 -24.57 25.96
CA LEU A 321 28.89 -25.80 26.52
C LEU A 321 29.98 -26.71 27.09
N LEU A 322 31.08 -26.88 26.35
CA LEU A 322 32.22 -27.68 26.80
C LEU A 322 32.94 -27.08 28.01
N SER A 323 32.84 -25.77 28.25
CA SER A 323 33.42 -25.13 29.44
C SER A 323 32.80 -25.62 30.76
N VAL A 324 31.66 -26.32 30.72
CA VAL A 324 31.06 -26.96 31.89
C VAL A 324 31.73 -28.33 32.11
N PRO A 325 32.46 -28.54 33.22
CA PRO A 325 33.29 -29.75 33.41
C PRO A 325 32.50 -31.08 33.32
N ARG A 326 31.23 -31.07 33.75
CA ARG A 326 30.33 -32.23 33.64
C ARG A 326 29.95 -32.59 32.21
N LEU A 327 29.97 -31.63 31.29
CA LEU A 327 29.61 -31.81 29.88
C LEU A 327 30.82 -32.14 29.01
N GLU A 328 32.02 -31.71 29.40
CA GLU A 328 33.28 -32.04 28.71
C GLU A 328 33.50 -33.57 28.63
N ALA A 329 33.18 -34.28 29.72
CA ALA A 329 33.33 -35.73 29.80
C ALA A 329 32.41 -36.52 28.84
N LEU A 330 31.37 -35.90 28.27
CA LEU A 330 30.38 -36.56 27.42
C LEU A 330 30.82 -36.65 25.95
N GLY A 331 31.91 -35.99 25.57
CA GLY A 331 32.47 -36.02 24.22
C GLY A 331 31.82 -35.03 23.24
N LYS A 332 31.71 -35.43 21.97
CA LYS A 332 31.28 -34.53 20.89
C LYS A 332 29.75 -34.43 20.78
N ILE A 333 29.25 -33.22 20.57
CA ILE A 333 27.86 -32.96 20.23
C ILE A 333 27.63 -33.40 18.78
N LEU A 334 26.70 -34.32 18.57
CA LEU A 334 26.31 -34.81 17.24
C LEU A 334 25.31 -33.87 16.59
N ARG A 335 24.27 -33.45 17.33
CA ARG A 335 23.19 -32.59 16.82
C ARG A 335 22.63 -31.67 17.90
N SER A 336 22.10 -30.52 17.49
CA SER A 336 21.35 -29.60 18.35
C SER A 336 19.92 -29.43 17.84
N LEU A 337 18.95 -29.40 18.74
CA LEU A 337 17.56 -29.05 18.46
C LEU A 337 17.42 -27.52 18.35
N GLN A 338 16.35 -27.08 17.68
CA GLN A 338 15.99 -25.66 17.68
C GLN A 338 15.53 -25.23 19.09
N PRO A 339 15.81 -23.98 19.50
CA PRO A 339 15.35 -23.46 20.79
C PRO A 339 13.83 -23.44 20.86
N VAL A 340 13.26 -24.03 21.92
CA VAL A 340 11.82 -24.02 22.21
C VAL A 340 11.57 -23.12 23.41
N VAL A 341 10.66 -22.16 23.26
CA VAL A 341 10.23 -21.32 24.39
C VAL A 341 9.20 -22.09 25.21
N LEU A 342 9.56 -22.40 26.45
CA LEU A 342 8.72 -23.16 27.37
C LEU A 342 7.84 -22.25 28.21
N GLU A 343 8.37 -21.09 28.59
CA GLU A 343 7.64 -20.09 29.36
C GLU A 343 7.94 -18.67 28.86
N GLU A 344 6.90 -17.91 28.57
CA GLU A 344 6.98 -16.50 28.20
C GLU A 344 6.76 -15.63 29.42
N PHE A 345 7.63 -14.64 29.63
CA PHE A 345 7.43 -13.68 30.69
C PHE A 345 6.19 -12.82 30.41
N ARG A 346 5.24 -12.80 31.35
CA ARG A 346 4.14 -11.84 31.41
C ARG A 346 4.17 -11.14 32.76
N GLU A 347 4.13 -9.81 32.72
CA GLU A 347 4.10 -8.98 33.92
C GLU A 347 2.94 -9.39 34.84
N GLY A 348 3.26 -9.64 36.12
CA GLY A 348 2.30 -10.02 37.15
C GLY A 348 1.97 -11.51 37.27
N ILE A 349 2.36 -12.35 36.31
CA ILE A 349 2.01 -13.80 36.31
C ILE A 349 3.26 -14.68 36.37
N HIS A 350 4.25 -14.43 35.51
CA HIS A 350 5.46 -15.24 35.41
C HIS A 350 6.68 -14.44 35.84
N CYS A 351 7.48 -14.98 36.73
CA CYS A 351 8.70 -14.32 37.23
C CYS A 351 9.92 -14.51 36.32
N CYS A 352 9.86 -15.42 35.33
CA CYS A 352 10.99 -15.75 34.47
C CYS A 352 10.56 -16.03 33.03
N HIS A 353 11.48 -15.81 32.09
CA HIS A 353 11.38 -16.36 30.73
C HIS A 353 12.29 -17.59 30.61
N VAL A 354 11.76 -18.69 30.08
CA VAL A 354 12.48 -19.97 29.98
C VAL A 354 12.44 -20.49 28.54
N ALA A 355 13.62 -20.70 27.97
CA ALA A 355 13.79 -21.38 26.68
C ALA A 355 14.71 -22.59 26.83
N CYS A 356 14.49 -23.64 26.05
CA CYS A 356 15.28 -24.87 26.10
C CYS A 356 15.91 -25.18 24.73
N VAL A 357 17.17 -25.62 24.74
CA VAL A 357 17.89 -26.15 23.58
C VAL A 357 18.38 -27.55 23.93
N GLY A 358 18.02 -28.55 23.13
CA GLY A 358 18.52 -29.91 23.31
C GLY A 358 19.77 -30.18 22.48
N TYR A 359 20.73 -30.91 23.05
CA TYR A 359 21.96 -31.35 22.41
C TYR A 359 22.08 -32.87 22.53
N LEU A 360 22.26 -33.54 21.39
CA LEU A 360 22.47 -34.97 21.31
C LEU A 360 23.96 -35.28 21.27
N PHE A 361 24.41 -36.06 22.24
CA PHE A 361 25.73 -36.68 22.27
C PHE A 361 25.63 -38.15 21.85
N GLU A 362 26.75 -38.85 21.79
CA GLU A 362 26.78 -40.28 21.44
C GLU A 362 26.00 -41.14 22.44
N SER A 363 26.19 -40.90 23.74
CA SER A 363 25.59 -41.68 24.83
C SER A 363 24.55 -40.90 25.66
N HIS A 364 24.45 -39.58 25.50
CA HIS A 364 23.61 -38.72 26.34
C HIS A 364 22.78 -37.71 25.53
N LEU A 365 21.67 -37.28 26.11
CA LEU A 365 20.88 -36.13 25.68
C LEU A 365 21.01 -35.05 26.76
N VAL A 366 21.45 -33.86 26.37
CA VAL A 366 21.61 -32.72 27.28
C VAL A 366 20.60 -31.64 26.92
N LEU A 367 19.78 -31.23 27.87
CA LEU A 367 18.87 -30.10 27.72
C LEU A 367 19.46 -28.89 28.42
N GLN A 368 19.74 -27.83 27.66
CA GLN A 368 20.17 -26.54 28.18
C GLN A 368 18.95 -25.63 28.34
N PHE A 369 18.70 -25.19 29.57
CA PHE A 369 17.64 -24.25 29.87
C PHE A 369 18.22 -22.85 30.07
N HIS A 370 17.78 -21.91 29.24
CA HIS A 370 18.05 -20.49 29.33
C HIS A 370 16.98 -19.84 30.20
N VAL A 371 17.36 -19.44 31.42
CA VAL A 371 16.45 -18.80 32.37
C VAL A 371 16.81 -17.32 32.47
N THR A 372 15.83 -16.46 32.19
CA THR A 372 15.97 -15.00 32.27
C THR A 372 15.11 -14.48 33.41
N ASN A 373 15.75 -13.85 34.40
CA ASN A 373 15.05 -13.18 35.49
C ASN A 373 14.78 -11.72 35.06
N LYS A 374 13.51 -11.33 34.98
CA LYS A 374 13.07 -9.99 34.55
C LYS A 374 12.55 -9.07 35.67
N PRO A 375 11.95 -9.57 36.76
CA PRO A 375 11.48 -8.71 37.84
C PRO A 375 12.61 -7.91 38.52
N ASN A 376 12.38 -6.61 38.69
CA ASN A 376 13.30 -5.70 39.35
C ASN A 376 13.37 -5.96 40.86
N GLY A 377 14.59 -6.00 41.43
CA GLY A 377 14.80 -6.23 42.88
C GLY A 377 14.69 -7.69 43.33
N GLN A 378 14.50 -8.63 42.40
CA GLN A 378 14.44 -10.07 42.68
C GLN A 378 15.79 -10.72 42.35
N ARG A 379 16.32 -11.51 43.29
CA ARG A 379 17.45 -12.43 43.08
C ARG A 379 16.95 -13.85 43.23
N ILE A 380 17.32 -14.70 42.28
CA ILE A 380 16.92 -16.10 42.25
C ILE A 380 18.15 -16.97 42.50
N LYS A 381 18.05 -17.93 43.42
CA LYS A 381 19.12 -18.86 43.78
C LYS A 381 18.74 -20.31 43.47
N SER A 382 19.75 -21.15 43.33
CA SER A 382 19.62 -22.60 43.16
C SER A 382 18.65 -23.02 42.04
N VAL A 383 18.75 -22.34 40.89
CA VAL A 383 17.85 -22.57 39.74
C VAL A 383 18.23 -23.89 39.07
N HIS A 384 17.29 -24.82 39.02
CA HIS A 384 17.42 -26.09 38.31
C HIS A 384 16.08 -26.50 37.71
N VAL A 385 16.13 -27.33 36.66
CA VAL A 385 14.93 -27.88 36.03
C VAL A 385 14.94 -29.38 36.25
N HIS A 386 13.85 -29.89 36.79
CA HIS A 386 13.62 -31.31 36.89
C HIS A 386 12.78 -31.77 35.70
N ALA A 387 13.31 -32.69 34.89
CA ALA A 387 12.62 -33.21 33.71
C ALA A 387 12.42 -34.73 33.84
N LYS A 388 11.21 -35.20 33.50
CA LYS A 388 10.83 -36.62 33.52
C LYS A 388 10.23 -37.03 32.18
N SER A 389 10.48 -38.27 31.76
CA SER A 389 9.85 -38.84 30.57
C SER A 389 8.37 -39.11 30.83
N LEU A 390 7.50 -38.71 29.90
CA LEU A 390 6.05 -38.96 29.92
C LEU A 390 5.66 -40.29 29.22
N GLY A 391 6.61 -40.98 28.58
CA GLY A 391 6.36 -42.18 27.78
C GLY A 391 6.50 -43.51 28.53
N ASN A 392 5.83 -44.56 28.03
CA ASN A 392 5.83 -45.93 28.59
C ASN A 392 7.17 -46.68 28.43
N VAL A 393 8.10 -46.15 27.63
CA VAL A 393 9.44 -46.70 27.41
C VAL A 393 10.44 -45.62 27.81
N GLU A 394 11.21 -45.88 28.87
CA GLU A 394 12.24 -44.96 29.35
C GLU A 394 13.49 -44.99 28.46
N ASP A 395 13.41 -44.59 27.18
CA ASP A 395 14.62 -44.56 26.32
C ASP A 395 15.70 -43.58 26.84
N TYR A 396 15.31 -42.70 27.77
CA TYR A 396 16.15 -41.72 28.43
C TYR A 396 16.06 -41.90 29.94
N ILE A 397 17.17 -42.31 30.55
CA ILE A 397 17.32 -42.41 32.00
C ILE A 397 17.88 -41.09 32.51
N HIS A 398 17.26 -40.48 33.51
CA HIS A 398 17.78 -39.27 34.16
C HIS A 398 19.16 -39.56 34.78
N ASP A 399 20.19 -38.83 34.35
CA ASP A 399 21.59 -39.05 34.76
C ASP A 399 22.06 -37.95 35.73
N GLY A 400 21.53 -36.73 35.61
CA GLY A 400 21.79 -35.68 36.58
C GLY A 400 21.39 -34.28 36.12
N GLU A 401 21.55 -33.31 37.03
CA GLU A 401 21.21 -31.91 36.81
C GLU A 401 22.40 -31.01 37.21
N VAL A 402 22.59 -29.92 36.46
CA VAL A 402 23.57 -28.88 36.74
C VAL A 402 22.81 -27.62 37.11
N MET A 403 22.87 -27.27 38.39
CA MET A 403 22.21 -26.11 38.96
C MET A 403 22.97 -24.81 38.69
N LEU A 404 22.22 -23.73 38.50
CA LEU A 404 22.72 -22.37 38.49
C LEU A 404 22.62 -21.78 39.90
N LYS A 405 23.75 -21.33 40.44
CA LYS A 405 23.86 -20.88 41.85
C LYS A 405 23.10 -19.59 42.13
N LEU A 406 23.23 -18.59 41.27
CA LEU A 406 22.66 -17.25 41.46
C LEU A 406 22.32 -16.64 40.11
N LEU A 407 21.15 -16.00 40.03
CA LEU A 407 20.66 -15.25 38.89
C LEU A 407 20.17 -13.89 39.38
N THR A 408 20.84 -12.81 38.94
CA THR A 408 20.49 -11.44 39.30
C THR A 408 19.35 -10.91 38.43
N CYS A 409 18.76 -9.78 38.84
CA CYS A 409 17.75 -9.07 38.06
C CYS A 409 18.26 -8.75 36.65
N ASN A 410 17.40 -8.90 35.64
CA ASN A 410 17.65 -8.64 34.22
C ASN A 410 18.86 -9.40 33.64
N SER A 411 19.19 -10.55 34.22
CA SER A 411 20.27 -11.42 33.75
C SER A 411 19.74 -12.76 33.25
N THR A 412 20.52 -13.37 32.36
CA THR A 412 20.25 -14.71 31.80
C THR A 412 21.28 -15.70 32.31
N GLY A 413 20.81 -16.83 32.83
CA GLY A 413 21.67 -17.94 33.26
C GLY A 413 21.33 -19.23 32.53
N HIS A 414 22.18 -20.24 32.74
CA HIS A 414 22.03 -21.55 32.12
C HIS A 414 22.04 -22.64 33.18
N CYS A 415 21.05 -23.53 33.13
CA CYS A 415 21.06 -24.79 33.85
C CYS A 415 20.91 -25.95 32.85
N TYR A 416 21.34 -27.14 33.26
CA TYR A 416 21.41 -28.30 32.36
C TYR A 416 20.78 -29.52 32.99
N VAL A 417 20.12 -30.34 32.17
CA VAL A 417 19.61 -31.66 32.55
C VAL A 417 20.22 -32.68 31.62
N LEU A 418 20.76 -33.76 32.19
CA LEU A 418 21.41 -34.84 31.48
C LEU A 418 20.55 -36.09 31.53
N PHE A 419 20.37 -36.70 30.37
CA PHE A 419 19.76 -38.01 30.23
C PHE A 419 20.73 -38.98 29.57
N ARG A 420 20.90 -40.16 30.14
CA ARG A 420 21.60 -41.27 29.50
C ARG A 420 20.66 -41.95 28.52
N ARG A 421 21.15 -42.16 27.30
CA ARG A 421 20.37 -42.77 26.22
C ARG A 421 20.51 -44.28 26.23
N LEU A 422 19.39 -44.99 26.14
CA LEU A 422 19.37 -46.43 25.89
C LEU A 422 19.35 -46.70 24.37
N PRO A 423 19.99 -47.79 23.90
CA PRO A 423 20.11 -48.09 22.46
C PRO A 423 18.83 -48.61 21.79
N THR A 424 17.64 -48.49 22.41
CA THR A 424 16.36 -49.00 21.88
C THR A 424 15.68 -48.05 20.88
N ARG A 425 14.73 -48.59 20.10
CA ARG A 425 14.21 -48.02 18.85
C ARG A 425 13.59 -46.62 19.02
N LYS A 426 13.73 -45.82 17.95
CA LYS A 426 13.21 -44.46 17.78
C LYS A 426 11.72 -44.33 18.16
N THR A 427 11.44 -43.65 19.26
CA THR A 427 10.15 -42.99 19.49
C THR A 427 10.36 -41.52 19.82
N ALA A 428 9.40 -40.69 19.41
CA ALA A 428 9.28 -39.33 19.87
C ALA A 428 8.93 -39.40 21.36
N ASN A 429 9.78 -38.84 22.22
CA ASN A 429 9.55 -38.86 23.65
C ASN A 429 9.24 -37.43 24.10
N SER A 430 8.12 -37.28 24.79
CA SER A 430 7.73 -36.02 25.42
C SER A 430 8.26 -35.98 26.86
N LEU A 431 8.86 -34.86 27.25
CA LEU A 431 9.47 -34.67 28.58
C LEU A 431 8.68 -33.61 29.36
N ALA A 432 8.15 -34.00 30.52
CA ALA A 432 7.54 -33.08 31.48
C ALA A 432 8.63 -32.33 32.24
N CYS A 433 8.59 -30.99 32.23
CA CYS A 433 9.62 -30.15 32.83
C CYS A 433 9.05 -29.29 33.98
N LYS A 434 9.78 -29.23 35.10
CA LYS A 434 9.45 -28.37 36.25
C LYS A 434 10.66 -27.54 36.67
N LEU A 435 10.50 -26.22 36.66
CA LEU A 435 11.53 -25.28 37.12
C LEU A 435 11.42 -25.10 38.64
N ARG A 436 12.55 -25.23 39.35
CA ARG A 436 12.64 -25.06 40.80
C ARG A 436 13.73 -24.07 41.16
N PHE A 437 13.42 -23.15 42.06
CA PHE A 437 14.35 -22.12 42.53
C PHE A 437 13.92 -21.53 43.87
N SER A 438 14.84 -20.83 44.54
CA SER A 438 14.52 -19.98 45.68
C SER A 438 14.58 -18.51 45.31
N VAL A 439 13.56 -17.76 45.74
CA VAL A 439 13.45 -16.33 45.53
C VAL A 439 13.91 -15.58 46.77
N THR A 440 14.76 -14.58 46.55
CA THR A 440 15.12 -13.55 47.52
C THR A 440 14.70 -12.20 46.97
N THR A 441 13.78 -11.50 47.64
CA THR A 441 13.38 -10.14 47.31
C THR A 441 14.13 -9.16 48.22
N ASP A 442 14.88 -8.25 47.63
CA ASP A 442 15.57 -7.20 48.38
C ASP A 442 14.58 -6.06 48.62
N ILE A 443 13.66 -6.24 49.58
CA ILE A 443 12.77 -5.15 50.02
C ILE A 443 13.57 -4.31 51.02
N GLY A 444 13.74 -3.02 50.70
CA GLY A 444 14.39 -2.05 51.57
C GLY A 444 13.82 -2.04 52.98
N ASP A 445 14.75 -2.03 53.94
CA ASP A 445 14.62 -1.77 55.37
C ASP A 445 13.80 -2.75 56.24
N LEU A 446 14.55 -3.43 57.12
CA LEU A 446 14.14 -4.05 58.40
C LEU A 446 13.46 -5.43 58.42
N ARG A 447 13.56 -6.27 57.39
CA ARG A 447 13.15 -7.69 57.53
C ARG A 447 14.18 -8.66 56.94
N VAL A 448 14.40 -9.77 57.66
CA VAL A 448 15.23 -10.91 57.23
C VAL A 448 14.79 -11.32 55.82
N PRO A 449 15.72 -11.51 54.85
CA PRO A 449 15.35 -11.96 53.52
C PRO A 449 14.68 -13.32 53.62
N THR A 450 13.37 -13.37 53.37
CA THR A 450 12.61 -14.61 53.38
C THR A 450 12.90 -15.37 52.10
N GLU A 451 13.68 -16.46 52.18
CA GLU A 451 13.89 -17.35 51.04
C GLU A 451 12.62 -18.18 50.82
N GLN A 452 11.93 -17.95 49.70
CA GLN A 452 10.76 -18.72 49.32
C GLN A 452 11.09 -19.68 48.19
N LEU A 453 10.82 -20.97 48.39
CA LEU A 453 10.93 -21.98 47.34
C LEU A 453 9.73 -21.88 46.40
N GLN A 454 10.00 -21.76 45.10
CA GLN A 454 8.99 -21.68 44.06
C GLN A 454 9.22 -22.81 43.04
N GLU A 455 8.12 -23.42 42.60
CA GLU A 455 8.10 -24.45 41.56
C GLU A 455 7.11 -24.03 40.47
N ILE A 456 7.56 -24.04 39.22
CA ILE A 456 6.76 -23.68 38.04
C ILE A 456 6.75 -24.88 37.09
N SER A 457 5.55 -25.34 36.70
CA SER A 457 5.41 -26.37 35.67
C SER A 457 5.56 -25.72 34.30
N LEU A 458 6.49 -26.23 33.49
CA LEU A 458 6.78 -25.72 32.15
C LEU A 458 6.01 -26.53 31.11
N LYS A 459 5.93 -26.01 29.88
CA LYS A 459 5.43 -26.79 28.73
C LYS A 459 6.29 -28.03 28.48
N ASP A 460 5.62 -29.10 28.05
CA ASP A 460 6.27 -30.35 27.70
C ASP A 460 7.16 -30.19 26.46
N ILE A 461 8.26 -30.93 26.42
CA ILE A 461 9.25 -30.88 25.33
C ILE A 461 9.17 -32.16 24.52
N ASP A 462 8.82 -32.04 23.24
CA ASP A 462 8.87 -33.15 22.32
C ASP A 462 10.28 -33.28 21.72
N VAL A 463 11.00 -34.32 22.13
CA VAL A 463 12.34 -34.61 21.63
C VAL A 463 12.22 -35.44 20.36
N GLN A 464 12.25 -34.77 19.21
CA GLN A 464 12.29 -35.42 17.90
C GLN A 464 13.59 -35.07 17.17
N PHE A 465 14.47 -36.05 17.03
CA PHE A 465 15.61 -35.96 16.13
C PHE A 465 15.22 -36.58 14.79
N SER A 466 14.93 -35.76 13.77
CA SER A 466 14.76 -36.23 12.40
C SER A 466 15.98 -37.07 11.98
N PRO A 467 15.85 -38.12 11.15
CA PRO A 467 17.02 -38.77 10.56
C PRO A 467 17.81 -37.75 9.74
N PRO A 468 19.14 -37.94 9.52
CA PRO A 468 19.86 -37.13 8.56
C PRO A 468 19.12 -37.27 7.22
N THR A 469 18.56 -36.16 6.73
CA THR A 469 18.23 -36.08 5.31
C THR A 469 19.57 -36.12 4.60
N ASN A 470 19.88 -37.28 4.00
CA ASN A 470 20.93 -37.39 3.00
C ASN A 470 20.56 -36.40 1.89
N TYR A 471 21.11 -35.18 1.94
CA TYR A 471 21.17 -34.33 0.78
C TYR A 471 22.25 -34.94 -0.12
N THR A 472 21.82 -35.82 -1.01
CA THR A 472 22.55 -36.12 -2.26
C THR A 472 22.36 -34.97 -3.23
#